data_AF-A0A2K1KV23-F1
#
_entry.id   AF-A0A2K1KV23-F1
#
_cell.length_a   1.000
_cell.length_b   1.000
_cell.length_c   1.000
_cell.angle_alpha   90.00
_cell.angle_beta   90.00
_cell.angle_gamma   90.00
#
_symmetry.space_group_name_H-M   'P 1'
#
loop_
_entity.id
_entity.type
_entity.pdbx_description
1 polymer ?
#
loop_
_entity_poly.entity_id
_entity_poly.type
_entity_poly.pdbx_seq_one_letter_code
_entity_poly.pdbx_strand_id
1 'polypeptide(L)'
;MKALQEKFNKLNFLYELSKSAIISCFLKLIYVDKICKTCQLQKQTKNKFSQSTSISTSLLQLIHGNICKPFKHPIYNGVLYFIMFIDDHTRYT
;
A
#
# COMPACT_ATOMS: atom_id res chain seq x y z
N MET A 1 -14.94 6.04 13.70
CA MET A 1 -16.12 5.26 14.13
C MET A 1 -16.49 4.17 13.11
N LYS A 2 -16.90 4.48 11.86
CA LYS A 2 -17.30 3.47 10.85
C LYS A 2 -16.25 2.38 10.54
N ALA A 3 -14.98 2.77 10.32
CA ALA A 3 -13.90 1.82 10.05
C ALA A 3 -13.57 0.89 11.24
N LEU A 4 -13.84 1.33 12.48
CA LEU A 4 -13.66 0.51 13.68
C LEU A 4 -14.79 -0.53 13.79
N GLN A 5 -16.02 -0.10 13.49
CA GLN A 5 -17.20 -0.97 13.42
C GLN A 5 -17.02 -2.06 12.35
N GLU A 6 -16.56 -1.70 11.15
CA GLU A 6 -16.30 -2.66 10.07
C GLU A 6 -15.21 -3.67 10.45
N LYS A 7 -14.15 -3.22 11.12
CA LYS A 7 -13.08 -4.11 11.58
C LYS A 7 -13.57 -5.07 12.66
N PHE A 8 -14.41 -4.59 13.59
CA PHE A 8 -15.03 -5.41 14.63
C PHE A 8 -16.00 -6.45 14.03
N ASN A 9 -16.84 -6.03 13.09
CA ASN A 9 -17.76 -6.92 12.36
C ASN A 9 -17.01 -8.00 11.57
N LYS A 10 -15.90 -7.64 10.93
CA LYS A 10 -15.04 -8.60 10.21
C LYS A 10 -14.40 -9.61 11.17
N LEU A 11 -13.96 -9.18 12.35
CA LEU A 11 -13.39 -10.07 13.37
C LEU A 11 -14.45 -11.03 13.93
N ASN A 12 -15.66 -10.54 14.22
CA ASN A 12 -16.76 -11.40 14.69
C ASN A 12 -17.21 -12.41 13.63
N PHE A 13 -17.29 -11.99 12.36
CA PHE A 13 -17.63 -12.91 11.27
C PHE A 13 -16.59 -14.02 11.10
N LEU A 14 -15.29 -13.68 11.21
CA LEU A 14 -14.21 -14.67 11.18
C LEU A 14 -14.26 -15.62 12.39
N TYR A 15 -14.63 -15.12 13.57
CA TYR A 15 -14.83 -15.94 14.77
C TYR A 15 -15.97 -16.94 14.58
N GLU A 16 -17.13 -16.52 14.06
CA GLU A 16 -18.25 -17.42 13.79
C GLU A 16 -17.91 -18.44 12.70
N LEU A 17 -17.22 -18.01 11.64
CA LEU A 17 -16.73 -18.93 10.60
C LEU A 17 -15.73 -19.95 11.15
N SER A 18 -14.88 -19.56 12.10
CA SER A 18 -13.90 -20.47 12.71
C SER A 18 -14.53 -21.61 13.51
N LYS A 19 -15.79 -21.47 13.94
CA LYS A 19 -16.55 -22.54 14.61
C LYS A 19 -17.06 -23.60 13.63
N SER A 20 -17.07 -23.33 12.33
CA SER A 20 -17.39 -24.35 11.32
C SER A 20 -16.29 -25.40 11.29
N ALA A 21 -16.67 -26.68 11.39
CA ALA A 21 -15.73 -27.80 11.35
C ALA A 21 -14.87 -27.81 10.08
N ILE A 22 -15.39 -27.32 8.95
CA ILE A 22 -14.65 -27.23 7.67
C ILE A 22 -13.53 -26.20 7.77
N ILE A 23 -13.83 -25.02 8.31
CA ILE A 23 -12.87 -23.92 8.42
C ILE A 23 -11.87 -24.20 9.54
N SER A 24 -12.31 -24.77 10.67
CA SER A 24 -11.40 -25.16 11.76
C SER A 24 -10.45 -26.28 11.31
N CYS A 25 -10.93 -27.24 10.51
CA CYS A 25 -10.10 -28.28 9.92
C CYS A 25 -9.13 -27.70 8.89
N PHE A 26 -9.59 -26.80 8.00
CA PHE A 26 -8.72 -26.12 7.03
C PHE A 26 -7.63 -25.28 7.72
N LEU A 27 -7.98 -24.54 8.77
CA LEU A 27 -7.01 -23.79 9.58
C LEU A 27 -6.03 -24.71 10.31
N LYS A 28 -6.49 -25.87 10.81
CA LYS A 28 -5.62 -26.90 11.39
C LYS A 28 -4.69 -27.54 10.36
N LEU A 29 -5.16 -27.81 9.14
CA LEU A 29 -4.32 -28.34 8.06
C LEU A 29 -3.25 -27.33 7.62
N ILE A 30 -3.61 -26.04 7.52
CA ILE A 30 -2.63 -24.94 7.31
C ILE A 30 -1.61 -24.87 8.45
N TYR A 31 -2.02 -25.17 9.68
CA TYR A 31 -1.16 -25.11 10.85
C TYR A 31 -0.19 -26.32 10.95
N VAL A 32 -0.61 -27.49 10.47
CA VAL A 32 0.18 -28.73 10.52
C VAL A 32 1.20 -28.81 9.38
N ASP A 33 0.88 -28.28 8.20
CA ASP A 33 1.86 -28.13 7.13
C ASP A 33 2.68 -26.85 7.32
N LYS A 34 3.87 -27.02 7.90
CA LYS A 34 4.97 -26.05 8.00
C LYS A 34 4.76 -24.84 7.09
N ILE A 35 4.42 -23.70 7.70
CA ILE A 35 4.34 -22.40 7.01
C ILE A 35 5.58 -22.26 6.13
N CYS A 36 5.37 -22.26 4.81
CA CYS A 36 6.46 -22.13 3.85
C CYS A 36 7.16 -20.80 4.09
N LYS A 37 8.43 -20.85 4.50
CA LYS A 37 9.25 -19.66 4.81
C LYS A 37 9.24 -18.66 3.65
N THR A 38 9.30 -19.14 2.41
CA THR A 38 9.22 -18.32 1.20
C THR A 38 7.88 -17.61 1.07
N CYS A 39 6.77 -18.32 1.28
CA CYS A 39 5.42 -17.73 1.26
C CYS A 39 5.23 -16.69 2.37
N GLN A 40 5.77 -16.94 3.56
CA GLN A 40 5.69 -16.01 4.68
C GLN A 40 6.42 -14.70 4.39
N LEU A 41 7.64 -14.77 3.85
CA LEU A 41 8.43 -13.59 3.49
C LEU A 41 7.80 -12.81 2.33
N GLN A 42 7.27 -13.50 1.31
CA GLN A 42 6.64 -12.84 0.17
C GLN A 42 5.28 -12.20 0.51
N LYS A 43 4.53 -12.79 1.44
CA LYS A 43 3.22 -12.28 1.88
C LYS A 43 3.32 -11.31 3.06
N GLN A 44 4.52 -11.08 3.60
CA GLN A 44 4.72 -10.11 4.66
C GLN A 44 4.43 -8.71 4.12
N THR A 45 3.41 -8.06 4.65
CA THR A 45 3.16 -6.65 4.34
C THR A 45 4.22 -5.81 5.04
N LYS A 46 4.81 -4.85 4.31
CA LYS A 46 5.70 -3.86 4.94
C LYS A 46 4.95 -3.14 6.05
N ASN A 47 5.64 -2.88 7.17
CA ASN A 47 5.12 -1.97 8.18
C ASN A 47 4.85 -0.61 7.52
N LYS A 48 3.85 0.11 8.05
CA LYS A 48 3.57 1.47 7.58
C LYS A 48 4.83 2.32 7.76
N PHE A 49 5.19 3.06 6.72
CA PHE A 49 6.20 4.10 6.85
C PHE A 49 5.69 5.16 7.83
N SER A 50 6.58 5.71 8.64
CA SER A 50 6.27 6.90 9.45
C SER A 50 5.94 8.06 8.52
N GLN A 51 4.88 8.80 8.83
CA GLN A 51 4.56 10.01 8.09
C GLN A 51 5.64 11.06 8.36
N SER A 52 6.24 11.60 7.30
CA SER A 52 7.14 12.74 7.43
C SER A 52 6.35 13.99 7.79
N THR A 53 6.85 14.75 8.76
CA THR A 53 6.39 16.11 9.09
C THR A 53 7.36 17.17 8.61
N SER A 54 8.41 16.78 7.89
CA SER A 54 9.39 17.70 7.33
C SER A 54 8.76 18.50 6.19
N ILE A 55 8.87 19.83 6.28
CA ILE A 55 8.50 20.77 5.24
C ILE A 55 9.74 21.63 5.00
N SER A 56 10.10 21.84 3.74
CA SER A 56 11.18 22.77 3.38
C SER A 56 10.86 24.19 3.83
N THR A 57 11.89 24.92 4.23
CA THR A 57 11.79 26.26 4.84
C THR A 57 12.28 27.36 3.90
N SER A 58 12.76 26.99 2.72
CA SER A 58 13.32 27.92 1.73
C SER A 58 13.07 27.42 0.31
N LEU A 59 13.04 28.37 -0.63
CA LEU A 59 12.81 28.12 -2.04
C LEU A 59 13.87 27.17 -2.61
N LEU A 60 13.43 26.14 -3.37
CA LEU A 60 14.28 25.14 -4.02
C LEU A 60 15.12 24.27 -3.07
N GLN A 61 14.82 24.26 -1.78
CA GLN A 61 15.49 23.39 -0.81
C GLN A 61 15.19 21.90 -1.02
N LEU A 62 13.97 21.58 -1.48
CA LEU A 62 13.54 20.23 -1.80
C LEU A 62 12.58 20.29 -2.99
N ILE A 63 12.84 19.46 -4.01
CA ILE A 63 12.01 19.35 -5.20
C ILE A 63 11.53 17.91 -5.34
N HIS A 64 10.21 17.72 -5.44
CA HIS A 64 9.60 16.43 -5.71
C HIS A 64 9.48 16.24 -7.23
N GLY A 65 10.27 15.31 -7.77
CA GLY A 65 10.18 14.90 -9.18
C GLY A 65 9.28 13.69 -9.37
N ASN A 66 8.42 13.72 -10.38
CA ASN A 66 7.64 12.55 -10.80
C ASN A 66 7.70 12.39 -12.32
N ILE A 67 7.79 11.14 -12.78
CA ILE A 67 7.70 10.78 -14.20
C ILE A 67 6.35 10.09 -14.39
N CYS A 68 5.56 10.57 -15.35
CA CYS A 68 4.30 9.92 -15.65
C CYS A 68 4.53 8.52 -16.26
N LYS A 69 3.51 7.67 -16.21
CA LYS A 69 3.52 6.44 -17.02
C LYS A 69 3.52 6.82 -18.51
N PRO A 70 4.02 5.94 -19.39
CA PRO A 70 3.95 6.19 -20.83
C PRO A 70 2.49 6.43 -21.23
N PHE A 71 2.25 7.47 -22.03
CA PHE A 71 0.93 7.68 -22.61
C PHE A 71 0.60 6.57 -23.60
N LYS A 72 -0.69 6.24 -23.69
CA LYS A 72 -1.19 5.26 -24.66
C LYS A 72 -0.95 5.71 -26.11
N HIS A 73 -0.98 7.02 -26.34
CA HIS A 73 -0.71 7.64 -27.62
C HIS A 73 0.38 8.70 -27.44
N PRO A 74 1.32 8.83 -28.39
CA PRO A 74 2.31 9.89 -28.33
C PRO A 74 1.63 11.25 -28.30
N ILE A 75 2.20 12.16 -27.50
CA ILE A 75 1.86 13.57 -27.50
C ILE A 75 2.56 14.22 -28.70
N TYR A 76 2.88 15.51 -28.60
CA TYR A 76 3.59 16.26 -29.63
C TYR A 76 4.96 15.64 -29.92
N ASN A 77 5.30 15.52 -31.21
CA ASN A 77 6.58 15.00 -31.70
C ASN A 77 6.98 13.62 -31.16
N GLY A 78 6.03 12.73 -30.90
CA GLY A 78 6.34 11.36 -30.48
C GLY A 78 6.68 11.22 -28.99
N VAL A 79 6.52 12.28 -28.19
CA VAL A 79 6.79 12.25 -26.75
C VAL A 79 5.78 11.33 -26.04
N LEU A 80 6.29 10.38 -25.25
CA LEU A 80 5.47 9.41 -24.51
C LEU A 80 5.45 9.64 -23.00
N TYR A 81 6.26 10.56 -22.49
CA TYR A 81 6.41 10.82 -21.07
C TYR A 81 6.53 12.32 -20.83
N PHE A 82 6.04 12.79 -19.67
CA PHE A 82 6.39 14.10 -19.14
C PHE A 82 6.95 13.93 -17.72
N ILE A 83 7.81 14.86 -17.33
CA ILE A 83 8.38 14.94 -15.99
C ILE A 83 7.77 16.17 -15.33
N MET A 84 7.34 16.02 -14.09
CA MET A 84 6.82 17.10 -13.27
C MET A 84 7.74 17.32 -12.08
N PHE A 85 8.04 18.58 -11.82
CA PHE A 85 8.79 19.01 -10.63
C PHE A 85 7.85 19.84 -9.77
N ILE A 86 7.86 19.62 -8.46
CA ILE A 86 7.12 20.44 -7.51
C ILE A 86 8.09 20.91 -6.44
N ASP A 87 8.22 22.22 -6.28
CA ASP A 87 8.95 22.81 -5.16
C ASP A 87 8.19 22.52 -3.85
N ASP A 88 8.87 21.94 -2.87
CA ASP A 88 8.25 21.52 -1.62
C ASP A 88 7.78 22.72 -0.78
N HIS A 89 8.49 23.86 -0.85
CA HIS A 89 8.24 25.05 -0.02
C HIS A 89 7.07 25.87 -0.57
N THR A 90 7.13 26.24 -1.84
CA THR A 90 6.12 27.09 -2.50
C THR A 90 4.96 26.29 -3.09
N ARG A 91 5.10 24.96 -3.23
CA ARG A 91 4.17 24.09 -3.95
C ARG A 91 3.99 24.47 -5.42
N TYR A 92 4.92 25.24 -5.99
CA TYR A 92 4.92 25.63 -7.41
C TYR A 92 5.38 24.45 -8.29
N THR A 93 4.78 24.35 -9.49
CA THR A 93 4.99 23.26 -10.46
C THR A 93 5.64 23.78 -11.73
#